data_AF-A0A1X7RZQ2-F1
#
_entry.id   AF-A0A1X7RZQ2-F1
#
_cell.length_a   1.000
_cell.length_b   1.000
_cell.length_c   1.000
_cell.angle_alpha   90.00
_cell.angle_beta   90.00
_cell.angle_gamma   90.00
#
_symmetry.space_group_name_H-M   'P 1'
#
loop_
_entity.id
_entity.type
_entity.pdbx_description
1 polymer ?
#
loop_
_entity_poly.entity_id
_entity_poly.type
_entity_poly.pdbx_seq_one_letter_code
_entity_poly.pdbx_strand_id
1 'polypeptide(L)'
;MIPVTATGTPDGGFIFTVNSVTPAAQDVAPFTSTLPCHILRLPFEINALVCTYLTPDVRVKVQKKSHAYHGEAYSIDVINKDQWSDFFNYSITCTEIHDKNAGAIKSAHKAHELALIMDMEDHTGDPTLPLQVCPRCPRMSEGLIPFLNKFTRLEVSTATTMAKTQETSTSDNPEDDVIVKRIKVLIDVTASQDDLAPHPADISNILSITNTTPFDTPHANDAAAFREAQESIEHVIRDPLRIRNPYQDQTNIRPPYLTNITGEGLYELGRLMSVHAEQETTLYLSHIHGKNDLVICSHEDSMRWLRLIAGFDDF
;
A
#
# COMPACT_ATOMS: atom_id res chain seq x y z
N MET A 1 -6.91 27.32 -15.70
CA MET A 1 -6.74 26.42 -14.54
C MET A 1 -7.88 26.72 -13.58
N ILE A 2 -8.83 25.80 -13.42
CA ILE A 2 -10.05 26.01 -12.61
C ILE A 2 -9.85 25.27 -11.27
N PRO A 3 -9.94 25.93 -10.11
CA PRO A 3 -9.82 25.26 -8.83
C PRO A 3 -11.10 24.47 -8.53
N VAL A 4 -10.93 23.17 -8.26
CA VAL A 4 -12.01 22.24 -7.87
C VAL A 4 -11.81 21.84 -6.41
N THR A 5 -12.85 21.98 -5.60
CA THR A 5 -12.86 21.53 -4.21
C THR A 5 -13.82 20.36 -4.06
N ALA A 6 -13.32 19.20 -3.62
CA ALA A 6 -14.14 18.01 -3.38
C ALA A 6 -14.61 17.95 -1.92
N THR A 7 -15.89 17.68 -1.70
CA THR A 7 -16.52 17.57 -0.38
C THR A 7 -17.32 16.28 -0.32
N GLY A 8 -17.04 15.38 0.63
CA GLY A 8 -17.71 14.07 0.72
C GLY A 8 -19.20 14.18 1.07
N THR A 9 -20.02 13.24 0.59
CA THR A 9 -21.43 13.07 0.96
C THR A 9 -21.62 11.90 1.93
N PRO A 10 -22.71 11.91 2.73
CA PRO A 10 -22.93 10.93 3.81
C PRO A 10 -23.10 9.47 3.36
N ASP A 11 -23.34 9.24 2.08
CA ASP A 11 -23.49 7.95 1.41
C ASP A 11 -22.20 7.48 0.70
N GLY A 12 -21.08 8.18 0.93
CA GLY A 12 -19.78 7.83 0.35
C GLY A 12 -19.61 8.27 -1.11
N GLY A 13 -20.34 9.30 -1.53
CA GLY A 13 -20.08 10.08 -2.73
C GLY A 13 -19.21 11.31 -2.45
N PHE A 14 -18.87 12.05 -3.50
CA PHE A 14 -18.17 13.34 -3.40
C PHE A 14 -18.94 14.39 -4.22
N ILE A 15 -19.20 15.54 -3.61
CA ILE A 15 -19.65 16.77 -4.28
C ILE A 15 -18.41 17.57 -4.64
N PHE A 16 -18.21 17.81 -5.93
CA PHE A 16 -17.15 18.68 -6.44
C PHE A 16 -17.73 20.08 -6.65
N THR A 17 -17.28 21.04 -5.86
CA THR A 17 -17.64 22.45 -5.99
C THR A 17 -16.58 23.13 -6.84
N VAL A 18 -16.96 23.54 -8.04
CA VAL A 18 -16.15 24.36 -8.93
C VAL A 18 -16.39 25.82 -8.55
N ASN A 19 -15.37 26.52 -8.04
CA ASN A 19 -15.51 27.95 -7.80
C ASN A 19 -15.71 28.64 -9.16
N SER A 20 -16.86 29.29 -9.33
CA SER A 20 -17.24 29.95 -10.57
C SER A 20 -16.29 31.10 -10.86
N VAL A 21 -15.33 30.87 -11.76
CA VAL A 21 -14.81 31.96 -12.57
C VAL A 21 -15.93 32.27 -13.55
N THR A 22 -16.55 33.43 -13.39
CA THR A 22 -17.63 33.91 -14.26
C THR A 22 -17.11 33.84 -15.71
N PRO A 23 -17.65 32.95 -16.57
CA PRO A 23 -17.26 32.94 -17.96
C PRO A 23 -17.91 34.17 -18.60
N ALA A 24 -17.15 34.97 -19.32
CA ALA A 24 -17.72 35.89 -20.29
C ALA A 24 -18.66 35.05 -21.18
N ALA A 25 -19.93 35.47 -21.23
CA ALA A 25 -20.99 34.77 -21.92
C ALA A 25 -20.59 34.44 -23.35
N GLN A 26 -20.29 33.17 -23.61
CA GLN A 26 -20.51 32.56 -24.91
C GLN A 26 -21.50 31.44 -24.67
N ASP A 27 -22.75 31.70 -25.07
CA ASP A 27 -23.80 30.71 -25.26
C ASP A 27 -23.26 29.58 -26.15
N VAL A 28 -22.72 28.56 -25.51
CA VAL A 28 -22.53 27.26 -26.14
C VAL A 28 -23.63 26.38 -25.57
N ALA A 29 -24.68 26.19 -26.37
CA ALA A 29 -25.75 25.25 -26.11
C ALA A 29 -25.17 23.88 -25.70
N PRO A 30 -25.86 23.09 -24.85
CA PRO A 30 -25.39 21.78 -24.47
C PRO A 30 -25.17 20.96 -25.73
N PHE A 31 -23.91 20.62 -26.02
CA PHE A 31 -23.60 19.69 -27.10
C PHE A 31 -24.14 18.32 -26.69
N THR A 32 -25.37 18.06 -27.11
CA THR A 32 -25.91 16.71 -27.29
C THR A 32 -25.17 16.09 -28.46
N SER A 33 -23.92 15.69 -28.20
CA SER A 33 -23.21 14.76 -29.08
C SER A 33 -23.98 13.45 -29.07
N THR A 34 -24.83 13.27 -30.08
CA THR A 34 -25.53 12.04 -30.43
C THR A 34 -24.61 11.03 -31.12
N LEU A 35 -23.28 11.20 -31.00
CA LEU A 35 -22.34 10.14 -31.35
C LEU A 35 -22.58 8.97 -30.38
N PRO A 36 -23.03 7.80 -30.86
CA PRO A 36 -23.22 6.65 -30.01
C PRO A 36 -21.88 6.33 -29.35
N CYS A 37 -21.82 6.33 -28.03
CA CYS A 37 -20.62 5.86 -27.35
C CYS A 37 -20.40 4.40 -27.79
N HIS A 38 -19.39 4.16 -28.61
CA HIS A 38 -19.18 2.87 -29.26
C HIS A 38 -18.94 1.75 -28.25
N ILE A 39 -18.42 2.08 -27.07
CA ILE A 39 -18.30 1.17 -25.92
C ILE A 39 -19.66 0.66 -25.46
N LEU A 40 -20.71 1.48 -25.49
CA LEU A 40 -22.06 1.07 -25.08
C LEU A 40 -22.69 0.05 -26.03
N ARG A 41 -22.19 -0.06 -27.27
CA ARG A 41 -22.63 -1.04 -28.27
C ARG A 41 -21.92 -2.39 -28.16
N LEU A 42 -20.93 -2.52 -27.28
CA LEU A 42 -20.27 -3.79 -27.02
C LEU A 42 -21.25 -4.76 -26.36
N PRO A 43 -21.17 -6.07 -26.67
CA PRO A 43 -21.84 -7.13 -25.90
C PRO A 43 -21.59 -6.94 -24.40
N PHE A 44 -22.56 -7.33 -23.59
CA PHE A 44 -22.53 -7.11 -22.14
C PHE A 44 -21.25 -7.67 -21.50
N GLU A 45 -20.83 -8.86 -21.92
CA GLU A 45 -19.65 -9.56 -21.43
C GLU A 45 -18.37 -8.77 -21.70
N ILE A 46 -18.25 -8.20 -22.91
CA ILE A 46 -17.09 -7.39 -23.30
C ILE A 46 -17.11 -6.05 -22.56
N ASN A 47 -18.29 -5.45 -22.42
CA ASN A 47 -18.43 -4.18 -21.73
C ASN A 47 -18.05 -4.32 -20.24
N ALA A 48 -18.51 -5.37 -19.56
CA ALA A 48 -18.12 -5.67 -18.19
C ALA A 48 -16.60 -5.84 -18.03
N LEU A 49 -15.96 -6.60 -18.94
CA LEU A 49 -14.51 -6.76 -18.95
C LEU A 49 -13.76 -5.44 -19.17
N VAL A 50 -14.24 -4.59 -20.08
CA VAL A 50 -13.67 -3.26 -20.32
C VAL A 50 -13.80 -2.38 -19.07
N CYS A 51 -14.95 -2.36 -18.42
CA CYS A 51 -15.15 -1.60 -17.19
C CYS A 51 -14.24 -2.09 -16.04
N THR A 52 -14.06 -3.41 -15.89
CA THR A 52 -13.11 -3.98 -14.92
C THR A 52 -11.68 -3.59 -15.26
N TYR A 53 -11.27 -3.69 -16.53
CA TYR A 53 -9.93 -3.31 -16.99
C TYR A 53 -9.64 -1.81 -16.80
N LEU A 54 -10.64 -0.95 -16.99
CA LEU A 54 -10.52 0.49 -16.80
C LEU A 54 -10.52 0.90 -15.33
N THR A 55 -10.96 0.04 -14.41
CA THR A 55 -10.95 0.33 -12.98
C THR A 55 -9.52 0.22 -12.45
N PRO A 56 -8.86 1.32 -12.08
CA PRO A 56 -7.49 1.25 -11.57
C PRO A 56 -7.50 0.67 -10.15
N ASP A 57 -6.41 0.05 -9.73
CA ASP A 57 -6.18 -0.24 -8.30
C ASP A 57 -6.01 1.08 -7.52
N VAL A 58 -6.30 1.08 -6.22
CA VAL A 58 -6.00 2.25 -5.36
C VAL A 58 -4.62 2.09 -4.77
N ARG A 59 -3.70 2.99 -5.11
CA ARG A 59 -2.38 3.05 -4.47
C ARG A 59 -2.43 4.04 -3.31
N VAL A 60 -2.07 3.60 -2.12
CA VAL A 60 -2.10 4.41 -0.90
C VAL A 60 -0.71 4.56 -0.28
N LYS A 61 -0.45 5.77 0.19
CA LYS A 61 0.67 6.11 1.05
C LYS A 61 0.15 6.44 2.43
N VAL A 62 0.72 5.88 3.49
CA VAL A 62 0.26 6.11 4.87
C VAL A 62 1.38 6.68 5.72
N GLN A 63 1.08 7.74 6.46
CA GLN A 63 2.06 8.46 7.26
C GLN A 63 1.48 8.88 8.61
N LYS A 64 2.26 8.67 9.67
CA LYS A 64 1.96 9.25 10.97
C LYS A 64 2.31 10.73 10.98
N LYS A 65 1.42 11.54 11.54
CA LYS A 65 1.52 12.99 11.64
C LYS A 65 1.46 13.37 13.12
N SER A 66 2.40 14.18 13.57
CA SER A 66 2.37 14.76 14.91
C SER A 66 1.86 16.19 14.87
N HIS A 67 0.81 16.48 15.65
CA HIS A 67 0.28 17.83 15.81
C HIS A 67 0.69 18.37 17.18
N ALA A 68 1.34 19.54 17.19
CA ALA A 68 1.85 20.17 18.41
C ALA A 68 0.80 20.36 19.54
N TYR A 69 -0.50 20.37 19.22
CA TYR A 69 -1.58 20.60 20.19
C TYR A 69 -2.65 19.50 20.23
N HIS A 70 -2.60 18.49 19.35
CA HIS A 70 -3.69 17.53 19.17
C HIS A 70 -3.25 16.05 19.19
N GLY A 71 -1.98 15.78 19.49
CA GLY A 71 -1.46 14.41 19.52
C GLY A 71 -1.16 13.87 18.12
N GLU A 72 -1.10 12.55 18.04
CA GLU A 72 -0.76 11.82 16.82
C GLU A 72 -2.00 11.59 15.95
N ALA A 73 -1.84 11.66 14.63
CA ALA A 73 -2.87 11.37 13.64
C ALA A 73 -2.25 10.57 12.49
N TYR A 74 -3.08 9.87 11.72
CA TYR A 74 -2.63 9.14 10.53
C TYR A 74 -3.15 9.85 9.28
N SER A 75 -2.32 9.93 8.24
CA SER A 75 -2.66 10.43 6.91
C SER A 75 -2.59 9.26 5.94
N ILE A 76 -3.55 9.20 5.04
CA ILE A 76 -3.58 8.30 3.90
C ILE A 76 -3.73 9.19 2.67
N ASP A 77 -2.78 9.07 1.76
CA ASP A 77 -2.73 9.78 0.50
C ASP A 77 -2.87 8.77 -0.63
N VAL A 78 -3.88 8.95 -1.48
CA VAL A 78 -3.98 8.18 -2.73
C VAL A 78 -2.91 8.71 -3.68
N ILE A 79 -2.04 7.84 -4.21
CA ILE A 79 -0.89 8.26 -5.01
C ILE A 79 -1.29 8.42 -6.48
N ASN A 80 -2.14 7.52 -6.99
CA ASN A 80 -2.61 7.54 -8.38
C ASN A 80 -3.94 8.32 -8.54
N LYS A 81 -4.04 9.51 -7.94
CA LYS A 81 -5.24 10.37 -8.01
C LYS A 81 -5.63 10.69 -9.45
N ASP A 82 -4.64 10.88 -10.33
CA ASP A 82 -4.89 11.24 -11.73
C ASP A 82 -5.57 10.11 -12.50
N GLN A 83 -5.14 8.85 -12.30
CA GLN A 83 -5.78 7.67 -12.91
C GLN A 83 -7.23 7.51 -12.45
N TRP A 84 -7.46 7.73 -11.15
CA TRP A 84 -8.82 7.72 -10.59
C TRP A 84 -9.65 8.89 -11.12
N SER A 85 -9.07 10.07 -11.28
CA SER A 85 -9.73 11.22 -11.91
C SER A 85 -10.14 10.91 -13.35
N ASP A 86 -9.28 10.27 -14.14
CA ASP A 86 -9.59 9.87 -15.52
C ASP A 86 -10.70 8.83 -15.56
N PHE A 87 -10.66 7.84 -14.68
CA PHE A 87 -11.72 6.85 -14.53
C PHE A 87 -13.06 7.50 -14.17
N PHE A 88 -13.08 8.44 -13.22
CA PHE A 88 -14.30 9.16 -12.84
C PHE A 88 -14.82 10.05 -13.96
N ASN A 89 -13.93 10.79 -14.64
CA ASN A 89 -14.29 11.60 -15.81
C ASN A 89 -14.92 10.74 -16.91
N TYR A 90 -14.34 9.57 -17.18
CA TYR A 90 -14.92 8.57 -18.07
C TYR A 90 -16.30 8.10 -17.58
N SER A 91 -16.42 7.79 -16.29
CA SER A 91 -17.66 7.28 -15.69
C SER A 91 -18.83 8.25 -15.81
N ILE A 92 -18.58 9.56 -15.69
CA ILE A 92 -19.64 10.58 -15.75
C ILE A 92 -19.97 11.06 -17.18
N THR A 93 -19.33 10.49 -18.22
CA THR A 93 -19.59 10.90 -19.61
C THR A 93 -21.05 10.70 -20.03
N CYS A 94 -21.71 9.63 -19.56
CA CYS A 94 -23.16 9.48 -19.62
C CYS A 94 -23.68 8.51 -18.53
N THR A 95 -24.98 8.58 -18.24
CA THR A 95 -25.64 7.77 -17.20
C THR A 95 -25.45 6.26 -17.42
N GLU A 96 -25.52 5.78 -18.66
CA GLU A 96 -25.35 4.35 -18.95
C GLU A 96 -23.94 3.84 -18.64
N ILE A 97 -22.90 4.66 -18.89
CA ILE A 97 -21.51 4.31 -18.57
C ILE A 97 -21.30 4.34 -17.06
N HIS A 98 -21.85 5.35 -16.39
CA HIS A 98 -21.84 5.46 -14.94
C HIS A 98 -22.40 4.19 -14.29
N ASP A 99 -23.60 3.77 -14.70
CA ASP A 99 -24.29 2.61 -14.12
C ASP A 99 -23.54 1.30 -14.41
N LYS A 100 -22.94 1.17 -15.60
CA LYS A 100 -22.11 0.01 -15.96
C LYS A 100 -20.82 -0.04 -15.13
N ASN A 101 -20.12 1.07 -14.97
CA ASN A 101 -18.91 1.14 -14.14
C ASN A 101 -19.23 0.85 -12.67
N ALA A 102 -20.33 1.40 -12.14
CA ALA A 102 -20.79 1.09 -10.79
C ALA A 102 -21.14 -0.40 -10.63
N GLY A 103 -21.78 -1.00 -11.64
CA GLY A 103 -22.06 -2.43 -11.71
C GLY A 103 -20.80 -3.30 -11.78
N ALA A 104 -19.77 -2.86 -12.52
CA ALA A 104 -18.49 -3.54 -12.62
C ALA A 104 -17.73 -3.51 -11.29
N ILE A 105 -17.63 -2.34 -10.63
CA ILE A 105 -17.04 -2.22 -9.28
C ILE A 105 -17.75 -3.13 -8.29
N LYS A 106 -19.09 -3.15 -8.31
CA LYS A 106 -19.87 -4.05 -7.43
C LYS A 106 -19.63 -5.53 -7.73
N SER A 107 -19.47 -5.88 -9.00
CA SER A 107 -19.17 -7.26 -9.41
C SER A 107 -17.76 -7.67 -9.00
N ALA A 108 -16.76 -6.82 -9.26
CA ALA A 108 -15.37 -7.00 -8.86
C ALA A 108 -15.25 -7.11 -7.34
N HIS A 109 -15.99 -6.29 -6.58
CA HIS A 109 -16.08 -6.41 -5.12
C HIS A 109 -16.61 -7.79 -4.70
N LYS A 110 -17.72 -8.25 -5.29
CA LYS A 110 -18.27 -9.59 -5.00
C LYS A 110 -17.33 -10.73 -5.40
N ALA A 111 -16.50 -10.53 -6.42
CA ALA A 111 -15.53 -11.50 -6.91
C ALA A 111 -14.17 -11.41 -6.18
N HIS A 112 -14.02 -10.47 -5.23
CA HIS A 112 -12.77 -10.15 -4.54
C HIS A 112 -11.62 -9.74 -5.48
N GLU A 113 -11.92 -9.05 -6.58
CA GLU A 113 -10.96 -8.65 -7.61
C GLU A 113 -10.38 -7.24 -7.39
N LEU A 114 -10.92 -6.47 -6.44
CA LEU A 114 -10.43 -5.12 -6.15
C LEU A 114 -9.35 -5.16 -5.06
N ALA A 115 -8.18 -4.59 -5.37
CA ALA A 115 -7.06 -4.47 -4.43
C ALA A 115 -6.72 -3.02 -4.08
N LEU A 116 -6.47 -2.78 -2.80
CA LEU A 116 -5.66 -1.66 -2.32
C LEU A 116 -4.20 -2.07 -2.41
N ILE A 117 -3.35 -1.16 -2.86
CA ILE A 117 -1.90 -1.37 -2.92
C ILE A 117 -1.24 -0.36 -1.99
N MET A 118 -0.50 -0.86 -1.00
CA MET A 118 0.37 -0.07 -0.14
C MET A 118 1.82 -0.48 -0.41
N ASP A 119 2.48 0.30 -1.25
CA ASP A 119 3.88 0.07 -1.58
C ASP A 119 4.78 0.90 -0.66
N MET A 120 5.58 0.22 0.16
CA MET A 120 6.52 0.87 1.07
C MET A 120 7.71 1.46 0.31
N GLU A 121 7.92 1.11 -0.96
CA GLU A 121 8.92 1.78 -1.83
C GLU A 121 8.58 3.26 -2.06
N ASP A 122 7.29 3.61 -2.08
CA ASP A 122 6.82 5.00 -2.16
C ASP A 122 7.08 5.79 -0.84
N HIS A 123 7.55 5.12 0.21
CA HIS A 123 7.84 5.68 1.53
C HIS A 123 9.37 5.76 1.76
N THR A 124 10.03 6.69 1.07
CA THR A 124 11.49 6.73 0.97
C THR A 124 12.27 7.16 2.22
N GLY A 125 11.60 7.51 3.33
CA GLY A 125 12.24 7.89 4.59
C GLY A 125 11.86 6.93 5.71
N ASP A 126 12.43 7.11 6.90
CA ASP A 126 12.11 6.28 8.07
C ASP A 126 10.60 6.29 8.36
N PRO A 127 9.90 5.15 8.19
CA PRO A 127 8.45 5.06 8.34
C PRO A 127 8.01 5.09 9.81
N THR A 128 8.93 5.08 10.78
CA THR A 128 8.63 5.23 12.21
C THR A 128 8.50 6.70 12.63
N LEU A 129 9.10 7.62 11.88
CA LEU A 129 9.16 9.02 12.26
C LEU A 129 7.88 9.75 11.85
N PRO A 130 7.18 10.40 12.79
CA PRO A 130 6.01 11.18 12.44
C PRO A 130 6.41 12.43 11.67
N LEU A 131 5.68 12.75 10.61
CA LEU A 131 5.82 14.03 9.93
C LEU A 131 5.27 15.14 10.81
N GLN A 132 6.07 16.17 11.04
CA GLN A 132 5.59 17.41 11.65
C GLN A 132 4.72 18.14 10.64
N VAL A 133 3.47 18.41 11.03
CA VAL A 133 2.51 19.06 10.14
C VAL A 133 2.23 20.48 10.60
N CYS A 134 2.15 21.39 9.63
CA CYS A 134 1.74 22.77 9.88
C CYS A 134 0.36 22.78 10.55
N PRO A 135 0.15 23.57 11.62
CA PRO A 135 -1.14 23.65 12.33
C PRO A 135 -2.36 23.99 11.46
N ARG A 136 -2.14 24.44 10.21
CA ARG A 136 -3.17 24.85 9.25
C ARG A 136 -3.44 23.83 8.15
N CYS A 137 -2.76 22.70 8.13
CA CYS A 137 -3.05 21.68 7.12
C CYS A 137 -4.45 21.09 7.36
N PRO A 138 -5.27 20.94 6.31
CA PRO A 138 -6.60 20.38 6.45
C PRO A 138 -6.52 18.97 7.04
N ARG A 139 -7.44 18.67 7.96
CA ARG A 139 -7.64 17.31 8.46
C ARG A 139 -8.02 16.41 7.28
N MET A 140 -7.60 15.16 7.38
CA MET A 140 -7.89 14.09 6.45
C MET A 140 -9.37 14.09 6.02
N SER A 141 -9.64 13.87 4.74
CA SER A 141 -11.00 13.92 4.19
C SER A 141 -11.88 12.83 4.79
N GLU A 142 -12.96 13.22 5.47
CA GLU A 142 -13.95 12.34 6.12
C GLU A 142 -14.55 11.27 5.17
N GLY A 143 -14.44 11.43 3.85
CA GLY A 143 -14.94 10.49 2.84
C GLY A 143 -13.96 9.42 2.34
N LEU A 144 -12.67 9.45 2.70
CA LEU A 144 -11.67 8.53 2.14
C LEU A 144 -11.81 7.11 2.72
N ILE A 145 -11.93 6.97 4.04
CA ILE A 145 -12.01 5.67 4.70
C ILE A 145 -13.22 4.83 4.22
N PRO A 146 -14.44 5.39 4.09
CA PRO A 146 -15.57 4.65 3.50
C PRO A 146 -15.30 4.18 2.06
N PHE A 147 -14.55 4.94 1.27
CA PHE A 147 -14.14 4.53 -0.08
C PHE A 147 -13.14 3.37 -0.05
N LEU A 148 -12.10 3.45 0.79
CA LEU A 148 -11.11 2.37 0.91
C LEU A 148 -11.72 1.07 1.44
N ASN A 149 -12.70 1.15 2.33
CA ASN A 149 -13.44 -0.03 2.81
C ASN A 149 -14.33 -0.70 1.74
N LYS A 150 -14.40 -0.16 0.52
CA LYS A 150 -15.03 -0.87 -0.63
C LYS A 150 -14.08 -1.90 -1.26
N PHE A 151 -12.80 -1.92 -0.89
CA PHE A 151 -11.83 -2.87 -1.42
C PHE A 151 -11.79 -4.11 -0.53
N THR A 152 -11.65 -5.26 -1.16
CA THR A 152 -11.71 -6.55 -0.47
C THR A 152 -10.33 -7.13 -0.16
N ARG A 153 -9.30 -6.64 -0.86
CA ARG A 153 -7.93 -7.09 -0.68
C ARG A 153 -7.01 -5.92 -0.44
N LEU A 154 -5.98 -6.16 0.35
CA LEU A 154 -4.86 -5.26 0.53
C LEU A 154 -3.58 -5.98 0.15
N GLU A 155 -2.87 -5.45 -0.83
CA GLU A 155 -1.51 -5.81 -1.17
C GLU A 155 -0.56 -4.84 -0.45
N VAL A 156 0.38 -5.38 0.31
CA VAL A 156 1.46 -4.60 0.92
C VAL A 156 2.79 -5.12 0.42
N SER A 157 3.62 -4.23 -0.11
CA SER A 157 4.95 -4.57 -0.60
C SER A 157 6.04 -3.74 0.06
N THR A 158 7.22 -4.32 0.22
CA THR A 158 8.43 -3.61 0.62
C THR A 158 9.65 -4.30 0.03
N ALA A 159 10.72 -3.54 -0.19
CA ALA A 159 12.04 -4.12 -0.43
C ALA A 159 12.80 -4.26 0.89
N THR A 160 13.55 -5.34 1.00
CA THR A 160 14.41 -5.66 2.13
C THR A 160 15.77 -6.07 1.61
N THR A 161 16.82 -5.44 2.13
CA THR A 161 18.20 -5.80 1.82
C THR A 161 18.82 -6.57 2.96
N MET A 162 19.43 -7.69 2.65
CA MET A 162 20.24 -8.50 3.57
C MET A 162 21.69 -8.39 3.10
N ALA A 163 22.62 -8.15 4.02
CA ALA A 163 24.04 -8.01 3.73
C ALA A 163 24.86 -8.75 4.78
N LYS A 164 26.04 -9.26 4.43
CA LYS A 164 26.87 -10.06 5.35
C LYS A 164 27.42 -9.27 6.54
N THR A 165 27.74 -8.01 6.37
CA THR A 165 28.27 -7.17 7.43
C THR A 165 27.66 -5.79 7.39
N GLN A 166 27.82 -5.05 8.48
CA GLN A 166 27.42 -3.65 8.52
C GLN A 166 28.23 -2.81 7.51
N GLU A 167 29.50 -3.16 7.26
CA GLU A 167 30.33 -2.49 6.24
C GLU A 167 29.74 -2.70 4.84
N THR A 168 29.38 -3.94 4.49
CA THR A 168 28.74 -4.27 3.20
C THR A 168 27.33 -3.69 3.07
N SER A 169 26.58 -3.53 4.17
CA SER A 169 25.23 -2.95 4.13
C SER A 169 25.20 -1.50 3.62
N THR A 170 26.31 -0.77 3.84
CA THR A 170 26.47 0.64 3.43
C THR A 170 27.36 0.84 2.20
N SER A 171 27.91 -0.25 1.67
CA SER A 171 28.78 -0.24 0.51
C SER A 171 27.94 -0.20 -0.76
N ASP A 172 28.41 0.53 -1.78
CA ASP A 172 27.81 0.52 -3.11
C ASP A 172 28.51 -0.50 -4.04
N ASN A 173 29.33 -1.40 -3.47
CA ASN A 173 30.10 -2.38 -4.24
C ASN A 173 29.21 -3.58 -4.65
N PRO A 174 29.00 -3.82 -5.94
CA PRO A 174 28.16 -4.92 -6.42
C PRO A 174 28.78 -6.32 -6.17
N GLU A 175 30.06 -6.40 -5.78
CA GLU A 175 30.71 -7.68 -5.43
C GLU A 175 30.49 -8.11 -3.98
N ASP A 176 29.85 -7.26 -3.16
CA ASP A 176 29.58 -7.58 -1.76
C ASP A 176 28.46 -8.62 -1.65
N ASP A 177 28.53 -9.47 -0.61
CA ASP A 177 27.52 -10.49 -0.30
C ASP A 177 26.20 -9.82 0.12
N VAL A 178 25.31 -9.61 -0.83
CA VAL A 178 24.06 -8.85 -0.66
C VAL A 178 22.92 -9.54 -1.39
N ILE A 179 21.75 -9.60 -0.74
CA ILE A 179 20.48 -9.93 -1.38
C ILE A 179 19.56 -8.75 -1.22
N VAL A 180 18.95 -8.31 -2.31
CA VAL A 180 17.79 -7.43 -2.28
C VAL A 180 16.58 -8.23 -2.71
N LYS A 181 15.55 -8.26 -1.86
CA LYS A 181 14.28 -8.93 -2.11
C LYS A 181 13.13 -7.96 -1.97
N ARG A 182 12.12 -8.11 -2.83
CA ARG A 182 10.81 -7.50 -2.63
C ARG A 182 9.86 -8.56 -2.09
N ILE A 183 9.31 -8.27 -0.92
CA ILE A 183 8.31 -9.09 -0.26
C ILE A 183 6.96 -8.45 -0.49
N LYS A 184 5.99 -9.22 -0.98
CA LYS A 184 4.62 -8.80 -1.23
C LYS A 184 3.67 -9.70 -0.50
N VAL A 185 2.81 -9.11 0.32
CA VAL A 185 1.80 -9.79 1.14
C VAL A 185 0.42 -9.38 0.67
N LEU A 186 -0.41 -10.36 0.32
CA LEU A 186 -1.80 -10.16 -0.04
C LEU A 186 -2.69 -10.57 1.13
N ILE A 187 -3.55 -9.66 1.57
CA ILE A 187 -4.41 -9.81 2.75
C ILE A 187 -5.87 -9.66 2.33
N ASP A 188 -6.72 -10.53 2.85
CA ASP A 188 -8.18 -10.39 2.76
C ASP A 188 -8.69 -9.47 3.88
N VAL A 189 -9.12 -8.27 3.52
CA VAL A 189 -9.63 -7.28 4.48
C VAL A 189 -11.13 -7.41 4.73
N THR A 190 -11.78 -8.42 4.13
CA THR A 190 -13.20 -8.74 4.38
C THR A 190 -13.40 -9.89 5.35
N ALA A 191 -12.32 -10.57 5.76
CA ALA A 191 -12.36 -11.61 6.76
C ALA A 191 -12.92 -11.03 8.08
N SER A 192 -14.21 -11.25 8.33
CA SER A 192 -14.87 -10.75 9.54
C SER A 192 -14.33 -11.47 10.77
N GLN A 193 -14.26 -10.73 11.88
CA GLN A 193 -14.00 -11.25 13.22
C GLN A 193 -15.25 -11.88 13.86
N ASP A 194 -16.38 -11.97 13.14
CA ASP A 194 -17.67 -12.33 13.71
C ASP A 194 -17.71 -13.78 14.25
N ASP A 195 -17.65 -13.85 15.58
CA ASP A 195 -18.50 -14.64 16.49
C ASP A 195 -18.29 -16.15 16.68
N LEU A 196 -17.16 -16.71 16.27
CA LEU A 196 -16.69 -17.99 16.80
C LEU A 196 -15.25 -17.85 17.24
N ALA A 197 -14.92 -18.37 18.43
CA ALA A 197 -13.54 -18.43 18.90
C ALA A 197 -12.67 -18.94 17.74
N PRO A 198 -11.75 -18.12 17.20
CA PRO A 198 -11.10 -18.42 15.94
C PRO A 198 -10.40 -19.76 16.08
N HIS A 199 -10.71 -20.71 15.21
CA HIS A 199 -9.93 -21.92 15.12
C HIS A 199 -8.47 -21.50 14.90
N PRO A 200 -7.46 -22.15 15.50
CA PRO A 200 -6.05 -21.74 15.34
C PRO A 200 -5.58 -21.63 13.88
N ALA A 201 -6.28 -22.31 12.96
CA ALA A 201 -6.04 -22.26 11.52
C ALA A 201 -6.66 -21.04 10.81
N ASP A 202 -7.61 -20.34 11.43
CA ASP A 202 -8.37 -19.21 10.87
C ASP A 202 -7.85 -17.85 11.39
N ILE A 203 -6.70 -17.84 12.08
CA ILE A 203 -6.13 -16.65 12.73
C ILE A 203 -5.52 -15.67 11.69
N SER A 204 -5.06 -16.19 10.54
CA SER A 204 -4.43 -15.37 9.50
C SER A 204 -5.35 -15.16 8.31
N ASN A 205 -5.55 -13.90 7.93
CA ASN A 205 -6.20 -13.50 6.69
C ASN A 205 -5.19 -13.16 5.58
N ILE A 206 -3.94 -13.63 5.70
CA ILE A 206 -2.98 -13.58 4.61
C ILE A 206 -3.37 -14.61 3.55
N LEU A 207 -3.68 -14.14 2.35
CA LEU A 207 -3.95 -14.98 1.18
C LEU A 207 -2.66 -15.53 0.57
N SER A 208 -1.61 -14.71 0.50
CA SER A 208 -0.30 -15.14 -0.04
C SER A 208 0.83 -14.23 0.41
N ILE A 209 2.03 -14.81 0.51
CA ILE A 209 3.31 -14.07 0.57
C ILE A 209 4.10 -14.47 -0.66
N THR A 210 4.59 -13.50 -1.41
CA THR A 210 5.38 -13.70 -2.63
C THR A 210 6.66 -12.88 -2.54
N ASN A 211 7.75 -13.46 -3.03
CA ASN A 211 9.06 -12.81 -3.03
C ASN A 211 9.58 -12.72 -4.45
N THR A 212 10.18 -11.59 -4.78
CA THR A 212 10.97 -11.43 -6.00
C THR A 212 12.37 -10.97 -5.60
N THR A 213 13.40 -11.52 -6.24
CA THR A 213 14.80 -11.21 -5.91
C THR A 213 15.39 -10.35 -7.03
N PRO A 214 15.31 -9.01 -6.93
CA PRO A 214 15.96 -8.12 -7.90
C PRO A 214 17.49 -8.23 -7.91
N PHE A 215 18.13 -8.66 -6.81
CA PHE A 215 19.59 -8.77 -6.74
C PHE A 215 20.03 -9.88 -5.77
N ASP A 216 21.01 -10.68 -6.17
CA ASP A 216 21.47 -11.87 -5.46
C ASP A 216 22.95 -12.16 -5.78
N THR A 217 23.84 -11.81 -4.86
CA THR A 217 25.29 -12.04 -4.96
C THR A 217 25.94 -12.92 -3.88
N PRO A 218 25.26 -13.48 -2.85
CA PRO A 218 25.94 -14.27 -1.83
C PRO A 218 26.72 -15.46 -2.38
N HIS A 219 27.88 -15.69 -1.79
CA HIS A 219 28.63 -16.93 -1.98
C HIS A 219 27.82 -18.16 -1.51
N ALA A 220 28.06 -19.31 -2.15
CA ALA A 220 27.36 -20.57 -1.86
C ALA A 220 27.45 -21.03 -0.39
N ASN A 221 28.51 -20.63 0.32
CA ASN A 221 28.69 -20.96 1.74
C ASN A 221 27.74 -20.19 2.65
N ASP A 222 27.26 -19.02 2.22
CA ASP A 222 26.43 -18.13 3.03
C ASP A 222 24.93 -18.24 2.67
N ALA A 223 24.61 -18.86 1.53
CA ALA A 223 23.24 -19.01 1.03
C ALA A 223 22.24 -19.57 2.07
N ALA A 224 22.70 -20.45 2.96
CA ALA A 224 21.85 -21.00 4.04
C ALA A 224 21.43 -19.93 5.05
N ALA A 225 22.35 -19.04 5.46
CA ALA A 225 22.07 -17.97 6.41
C ALA A 225 21.12 -16.91 5.83
N PHE A 226 21.32 -16.52 4.57
CA PHE A 226 20.40 -15.62 3.85
C PHE A 226 19.00 -16.22 3.70
N ARG A 227 18.90 -17.55 3.46
CA ARG A 227 17.61 -18.24 3.40
C ARG A 227 16.94 -18.27 4.78
N GLU A 228 17.68 -18.56 5.84
CA GLU A 228 17.16 -18.55 7.22
C GLU A 228 16.62 -17.16 7.60
N ALA A 229 17.34 -16.10 7.27
CA ALA A 229 16.87 -14.72 7.49
C ALA A 229 15.57 -14.42 6.73
N GLN A 230 15.48 -14.86 5.47
CA GLN A 230 14.25 -14.74 4.68
C GLN A 230 13.07 -15.49 5.33
N GLU A 231 13.29 -16.75 5.74
CA GLU A 231 12.27 -17.57 6.41
C GLU A 231 11.82 -16.92 7.73
N SER A 232 12.75 -16.31 8.47
CA SER A 232 12.44 -15.55 9.68
C SER A 232 11.60 -14.31 9.41
N ILE A 233 11.93 -13.51 8.38
CA ILE A 233 11.12 -12.34 7.99
C ILE A 233 9.68 -12.76 7.68
N GLU A 234 9.51 -13.81 6.87
CA GLU A 234 8.18 -14.35 6.54
C GLU A 234 7.45 -14.88 7.78
N HIS A 235 8.18 -15.53 8.70
CA HIS A 235 7.63 -15.99 9.96
C HIS A 235 7.11 -14.83 10.81
N VAL A 236 7.88 -13.76 10.98
CA VAL A 236 7.47 -12.56 11.74
C VAL A 236 6.27 -11.87 11.10
N ILE A 237 6.20 -11.82 9.76
CA ILE A 237 5.02 -11.29 9.06
C ILE A 237 3.77 -12.14 9.33
N ARG A 238 3.91 -13.45 9.53
CA ARG A 238 2.76 -14.34 9.81
C ARG A 238 2.33 -14.32 11.27
N ASP A 239 3.29 -14.25 12.18
CA ASP A 239 3.07 -14.28 13.62
C ASP A 239 3.90 -13.17 14.30
N PRO A 240 3.43 -11.92 14.27
CA PRO A 240 4.16 -10.79 14.81
C PRO A 240 4.15 -10.92 16.33
N LEU A 241 5.31 -11.21 16.90
CA LEU A 241 5.45 -11.28 18.35
C LEU A 241 5.11 -9.92 18.97
N ARG A 242 4.44 -9.99 20.12
CA ARG A 242 4.18 -8.81 20.94
C ARG A 242 5.49 -8.42 21.62
N ILE A 243 6.28 -7.57 20.97
CA ILE A 243 7.60 -7.15 21.47
C ILE A 243 7.43 -6.51 22.86
N ARG A 244 7.88 -7.19 23.91
CA ARG A 244 7.98 -6.65 25.27
C ARG A 244 9.37 -6.06 25.49
N ASN A 245 9.82 -5.17 24.62
CA ASN A 245 11.02 -4.38 24.89
C ASN A 245 10.58 -3.00 25.44
N PRO A 246 10.90 -2.64 26.69
CA PRO A 246 10.50 -1.35 27.28
C PRO A 246 11.15 -0.13 26.62
N TYR A 247 12.07 -0.32 25.66
CA TYR A 247 12.82 0.76 25.00
C TYR A 247 12.59 0.88 23.49
N GLN A 248 11.71 0.06 22.89
CA GLN A 248 11.40 0.12 21.45
C GLN A 248 9.89 0.23 21.23
N ASP A 249 9.49 1.03 20.24
CA ASP A 249 8.09 1.29 19.92
C ASP A 249 7.33 0.00 19.59
N GLN A 250 6.28 -0.26 20.36
CA GLN A 250 5.46 -1.47 20.27
C GLN A 250 4.73 -1.52 18.92
N THR A 251 4.63 -2.72 18.33
CA THR A 251 3.63 -3.01 17.30
C THR A 251 2.28 -3.27 17.98
N ASN A 252 1.25 -2.57 17.54
CA ASN A 252 -0.13 -2.85 18.00
C ASN A 252 -0.86 -3.82 17.08
N ILE A 253 -0.24 -4.23 15.98
CA ILE A 253 -0.85 -5.09 14.97
C ILE A 253 -0.94 -6.56 15.43
N ARG A 254 -2.07 -7.21 15.14
CA ARG A 254 -2.26 -8.65 15.36
C ARG A 254 -3.05 -9.26 14.21
N PRO A 255 -2.83 -10.55 13.90
CA PRO A 255 -3.70 -11.31 13.03
C PRO A 255 -5.11 -11.50 13.65
N PRO A 256 -6.17 -11.51 12.84
CA PRO A 256 -6.20 -11.18 11.41
C PRO A 256 -5.90 -9.68 11.17
N TYR A 257 -5.09 -9.40 10.14
CA TYR A 257 -4.63 -8.06 9.80
C TYR A 257 -5.73 -7.23 9.14
N LEU A 258 -6.11 -6.11 9.74
CA LEU A 258 -6.98 -5.12 9.09
C LEU A 258 -8.30 -5.68 8.56
N THR A 259 -9.12 -6.24 9.47
CA THR A 259 -10.51 -6.62 9.17
C THR A 259 -11.41 -5.44 8.76
N ASN A 260 -10.91 -4.21 8.93
CA ASN A 260 -11.39 -3.00 8.27
C ASN A 260 -10.20 -2.05 8.03
N ILE A 261 -10.27 -1.25 6.97
CA ILE A 261 -9.24 -0.26 6.65
C ILE A 261 -9.33 0.93 7.60
N THR A 262 -8.22 1.18 8.30
CA THR A 262 -8.02 2.36 9.16
C THR A 262 -6.64 2.95 8.91
N GLY A 263 -6.46 4.26 9.15
CA GLY A 263 -5.15 4.90 8.99
C GLY A 263 -4.08 4.35 9.95
N GLU A 264 -4.46 4.10 11.20
CA GLU A 264 -3.59 3.47 12.19
C GLU A 264 -3.19 2.06 11.76
N GLY A 265 -4.17 1.26 11.35
CA GLY A 265 -3.91 -0.11 10.95
C GLY A 265 -3.02 -0.23 9.71
N LEU A 266 -3.26 0.58 8.67
CA LEU A 266 -2.39 0.62 7.50
C LEU A 266 -0.97 1.07 7.88
N TYR A 267 -0.84 2.06 8.76
CA TYR A 267 0.48 2.51 9.24
C TYR A 267 1.23 1.41 9.98
N GLU A 268 0.58 0.74 10.94
CA GLU A 268 1.18 -0.36 11.71
C GLU A 268 1.54 -1.55 10.82
N LEU A 269 0.74 -1.84 9.79
CA LEU A 269 1.06 -2.89 8.82
C LEU A 269 2.24 -2.50 7.94
N GLY A 270 2.31 -1.23 7.50
CA GLY A 270 3.46 -0.70 6.79
C GLY A 270 4.73 -0.85 7.63
N ARG A 271 4.69 -0.46 8.91
CA ARG A 271 5.80 -0.62 9.86
C ARG A 271 6.17 -2.08 10.11
N LEU A 272 5.19 -2.98 10.19
CA LEU A 272 5.46 -4.42 10.34
C LEU A 272 6.36 -4.90 9.21
N MET A 273 5.98 -4.55 7.98
CA MET A 273 6.68 -4.94 6.76
C MET A 273 8.06 -4.29 6.64
N SER A 274 8.17 -2.99 6.89
CA SER A 274 9.38 -2.23 6.60
C SER A 274 10.39 -2.14 7.75
N VAL A 275 9.98 -2.38 9.00
CA VAL A 275 10.84 -2.14 10.18
C VAL A 275 10.80 -3.30 11.17
N HIS A 276 9.61 -3.74 11.59
CA HIS A 276 9.56 -4.72 12.69
C HIS A 276 10.03 -6.11 12.28
N ALA A 277 9.70 -6.56 11.06
CA ALA A 277 10.20 -7.83 10.56
C ALA A 277 11.74 -7.87 10.46
N GLU A 278 12.36 -6.74 10.07
CA GLU A 278 13.81 -6.54 10.08
C GLU A 278 14.37 -6.65 11.51
N GLN A 279 13.81 -5.88 12.45
CA GLN A 279 14.29 -5.81 13.83
C GLN A 279 14.21 -7.16 14.55
N GLU A 280 13.07 -7.84 14.46
CA GLU A 280 12.85 -9.15 15.07
C GLU A 280 13.76 -10.22 14.46
N THR A 281 13.92 -10.21 13.14
CA THR A 281 14.81 -11.17 12.49
C THR A 281 16.27 -10.91 12.85
N THR A 282 16.69 -9.64 12.94
CA THR A 282 18.04 -9.29 13.38
C THR A 282 18.30 -9.77 14.80
N LEU A 283 17.33 -9.60 15.71
CA LEU A 283 17.40 -10.12 17.08
C LEU A 283 17.47 -11.65 17.11
N TYR A 284 16.61 -12.33 16.34
CA TYR A 284 16.61 -13.80 16.21
C TYR A 284 17.98 -14.33 15.76
N LEU A 285 18.52 -13.79 14.68
CA LEU A 285 19.83 -14.20 14.14
C LEU A 285 20.94 -13.95 15.17
N SER A 286 20.90 -12.81 15.87
CA SER A 286 21.89 -12.48 16.91
C SER A 286 21.93 -13.47 18.07
N HIS A 287 20.77 -14.07 18.40
CA HIS A 287 20.64 -15.02 19.49
C HIS A 287 21.16 -16.41 19.13
N ILE A 288 20.96 -16.85 17.88
CA ILE A 288 21.31 -18.19 17.42
C ILE A 288 22.76 -18.27 16.96
N HIS A 289 23.25 -17.27 16.23
CA HIS A 289 24.55 -17.36 15.54
C HIS A 289 25.71 -16.72 16.31
N GLY A 290 25.43 -15.85 17.31
CA GLY A 290 26.45 -15.27 18.21
C GLY A 290 27.51 -14.42 17.49
N LYS A 291 27.30 -13.08 17.47
CA LYS A 291 27.95 -12.09 16.57
C LYS A 291 27.63 -12.38 15.09
N ASN A 292 26.68 -11.62 14.56
CA ASN A 292 26.12 -11.78 13.24
C ASN A 292 27.11 -11.48 12.11
N ASP A 293 27.26 -12.44 11.19
CA ASP A 293 27.73 -12.25 9.81
C ASP A 293 26.55 -12.03 8.84
N LEU A 294 25.42 -11.52 9.36
CA LEU A 294 24.30 -11.08 8.53
C LEU A 294 23.54 -9.92 9.19
N VAL A 295 23.32 -8.87 8.42
CA VAL A 295 22.60 -7.66 8.78
C VAL A 295 21.42 -7.53 7.82
N ILE A 296 20.23 -7.34 8.37
CA ILE A 296 19.10 -6.84 7.59
C ILE A 296 19.19 -5.32 7.65
N CYS A 297 19.23 -4.70 6.47
CA CYS A 297 19.42 -3.27 6.35
C CYS A 297 18.13 -2.54 6.72
N SER A 298 18.29 -1.30 7.19
CA SER A 298 17.17 -0.41 7.43
C SER A 298 16.30 -0.24 6.19
N HIS A 299 15.05 0.17 6.36
CA HIS A 299 14.17 0.54 5.24
C HIS A 299 14.82 1.56 4.30
N GLU A 300 15.45 2.60 4.85
CA GLU A 300 16.12 3.65 4.06
C GLU A 300 17.27 3.10 3.23
N ASP A 301 18.14 2.27 3.83
CA ASP A 301 19.23 1.61 3.11
C ASP A 301 18.72 0.63 2.06
N SER A 302 17.64 -0.08 2.35
CA SER A 302 17.01 -0.99 1.39
C SER A 302 16.46 -0.24 0.17
N MET A 303 15.90 0.95 0.36
CA MET A 303 15.48 1.82 -0.73
C MET A 303 16.67 2.38 -1.52
N ARG A 304 17.80 2.70 -0.84
CA ARG A 304 19.03 3.11 -1.53
C ARG A 304 19.52 1.99 -2.46
N TRP A 305 19.63 0.77 -1.95
CA TRP A 305 20.05 -0.40 -2.71
C TRP A 305 19.17 -0.65 -3.93
N LEU A 306 17.85 -0.55 -3.77
CA LEU A 306 16.92 -0.73 -4.87
C LEU A 306 17.11 0.30 -6.00
N ARG A 307 17.42 1.56 -5.65
CA ARG A 307 17.74 2.60 -6.64
C ARG A 307 19.06 2.34 -7.34
N LEU A 308 20.07 1.84 -6.63
CA LEU A 308 21.35 1.46 -7.23
C LEU A 308 21.13 0.37 -8.28
N ILE A 309 20.40 -0.69 -7.93
CA ILE A 309 20.05 -1.80 -8.84
C ILE A 309 19.29 -1.29 -10.06
N ALA A 310 18.26 -0.46 -9.87
CA ALA A 310 17.50 0.10 -10.98
C ALA A 310 18.38 0.97 -11.91
N GLY A 311 19.38 1.66 -11.36
CA GLY A 311 20.37 2.42 -12.15
C GLY A 311 21.38 1.54 -12.88
N PHE A 312 21.60 0.29 -12.46
CA PHE A 312 22.45 -0.68 -13.17
C PHE A 312 21.74 -1.30 -14.39
N ASP A 313 20.40 -1.32 -14.42
CA ASP A 313 19.61 -1.80 -15.57
C ASP A 313 19.59 -0.82 -16.77
N ASP A 314 20.05 0.42 -16.58
CA ASP A 314 20.11 1.47 -17.61
C ASP A 314 21.45 1.53 -18.38
N PHE A 315 22.34 0.53 -18.22
CA PHE A 315 23.65 0.44 -18.89
C PHE A 315 23.84 -0.78 -19.80
#